data_AF-A0A523IF26-F1
#
_entry.id   AF-A0A523IF26-F1
#
_cell.length_a   1.000
_cell.length_b   1.000
_cell.length_c   1.000
_cell.angle_alpha   90.00
_cell.angle_beta   90.00
_cell.angle_gamma   90.00
#
_symmetry.space_group_name_H-M   'P 1'
#
loop_
_entity.id
_entity.type
_entity.pdbx_description
1 polymer ?
#
loop_
_entity_poly.entity_id
_entity_poly.type
_entity_poly.pdbx_seq_one_letter_code
_entity_poly.pdbx_strand_id
1 'polypeptide(L)'
;MLRSRAGFTLLELLIALGITALLVTAAVQAYVSISEAQERARGGHNRDRSALVLLDRIERELEGSMLVVRSEREDRLGHPYVFIGEDRVFGSGDSDAIRFITLTPARPPGGEISGGIRMVSYGVEPSADEGFDLLRQEEPLPDGLEKRILLDDAQVVIEQMASFRLRYQDGETGEWVERWDSTDLSLLDQLPQAVEVTVQLYQTNEDEELEPGQEHQRVAHLRIRPFDREQLLAGRQEALEEEEDDENDEDEEDDELDDEE
;
A
#
# COMPACT_ATOMS: atom_id res chain seq x y z
N MET A 1 60.11 63.40 9.62
CA MET A 1 59.20 63.11 8.49
C MET A 1 57.82 62.81 9.07
N LEU A 2 56.93 63.81 9.13
CA LEU A 2 55.56 63.61 9.60
C LEU A 2 54.72 63.14 8.42
N ARG A 3 54.33 61.86 8.44
CA ARG A 3 53.33 61.29 7.53
C ARG A 3 52.01 62.04 7.75
N SER A 4 51.49 62.70 6.72
CA SER A 4 50.13 63.22 6.72
C SER A 4 49.15 62.05 6.86
N ARG A 5 48.44 61.96 7.99
CA ARG A 5 47.29 61.08 8.12
C ARG A 5 46.15 61.73 7.33
N ALA A 6 45.90 61.24 6.13
CA ALA A 6 44.69 61.59 5.39
C ALA A 6 43.50 60.95 6.14
N GLY A 7 42.60 61.79 6.66
CA GLY A 7 41.34 61.34 7.27
C GLY A 7 40.33 60.99 6.18
N PHE A 8 39.52 59.97 6.45
CA PHE A 8 38.43 59.52 5.58
C PHE A 8 37.43 60.64 5.32
N THR A 9 36.96 60.81 4.09
CA THR A 9 35.93 61.83 3.81
C THR A 9 34.55 61.32 4.20
N LEU A 10 33.64 62.22 4.60
CA LEU A 10 32.25 61.88 4.90
C LEU A 10 31.57 61.17 3.72
N LEU A 11 31.89 61.61 2.50
CA LEU A 11 31.38 61.00 1.26
C LEU A 11 31.81 59.54 1.13
N GLU A 12 33.07 59.23 1.43
CA GLU A 12 33.62 57.88 1.34
C GLU A 12 32.98 56.93 2.36
N LEU A 13 32.70 57.44 3.57
CA LEU A 13 31.93 56.69 4.58
C LEU A 13 30.50 56.39 4.09
N LEU A 14 29.83 57.38 3.49
CA LEU A 14 28.47 57.21 2.95
C LEU A 14 28.44 56.18 1.81
N ILE A 15 29.42 56.23 0.90
CA ILE A 15 29.54 55.27 -0.19
C ILE A 15 29.81 53.86 0.36
N ALA A 16 30.75 53.72 1.32
CA ALA A 16 31.04 52.44 1.94
C ALA A 16 29.80 51.84 2.64
N LEU A 17 29.03 52.67 3.35
CA LEU A 17 27.79 52.24 4.00
C LEU A 17 26.72 51.84 2.97
N GLY A 18 26.59 52.58 1.87
CA GLY A 18 25.67 52.26 0.79
C GLY A 18 26.00 50.92 0.11
N ILE A 19 27.27 50.69 -0.21
CA ILE A 19 27.73 49.40 -0.76
C ILE A 19 27.51 48.28 0.25
N THR A 20 27.82 48.51 1.53
CA THR A 20 27.60 47.51 2.58
C THR A 20 26.12 47.15 2.71
N ALA A 21 25.23 48.14 2.70
CA ALA A 21 23.79 47.90 2.75
C ALA A 21 23.32 47.06 1.56
N LEU A 22 23.78 47.39 0.33
CA LEU A 22 23.47 46.61 -0.87
C LEU A 22 23.97 45.16 -0.78
N LEU A 23 25.20 44.96 -0.30
CA LEU A 23 25.77 43.62 -0.12
C LEU A 23 24.99 42.81 0.91
N VAL A 24 24.62 43.41 2.04
CA VAL A 24 23.81 42.75 3.08
C VAL A 24 22.42 42.40 2.53
N THR A 25 21.77 43.31 1.80
CA THR A 25 20.46 43.02 1.19
C THR A 25 20.55 41.88 0.18
N ALA A 26 21.55 41.89 -0.71
CA ALA A 26 21.76 40.80 -1.67
C ALA A 26 22.06 39.46 -0.96
N ALA A 27 22.86 39.48 0.10
CA ALA A 27 23.16 38.29 0.89
C ALA A 27 21.92 37.74 1.60
N VAL A 28 21.07 38.60 2.17
CA VAL A 28 19.81 38.19 2.81
C VAL A 28 18.84 37.62 1.77
N GLN A 29 18.72 38.24 0.59
CA GLN A 29 17.89 37.72 -0.50
C GLN A 29 18.35 36.33 -0.97
N ALA A 30 19.67 36.17 -1.17
CA ALA A 30 20.23 34.88 -1.54
C ALA A 30 19.99 33.82 -0.45
N TYR A 31 20.13 34.18 0.83
CA TYR A 31 19.86 33.27 1.94
C TYR A 31 18.39 32.83 1.96
N VAL A 32 17.44 33.77 1.87
CA VAL A 32 16.00 33.46 1.84
C VAL A 32 15.66 32.55 0.66
N SER A 33 16.14 32.88 -0.54
CA SER A 33 15.93 32.06 -1.74
C SER A 33 16.46 30.63 -1.57
N ILE A 34 17.66 30.45 -1.01
CA ILE A 34 18.23 29.13 -0.74
C ILE A 34 17.41 28.37 0.31
N SER A 35 17.00 29.04 1.38
CA SER A 35 16.21 28.40 2.46
C SER A 35 14.87 27.89 1.95
N GLU A 36 14.16 28.68 1.15
CA GLU A 36 12.90 28.26 0.56
C GLU A 36 13.09 27.11 -0.44
N ALA A 37 14.12 27.17 -1.29
CA ALA A 37 14.43 26.08 -2.22
C ALA A 37 14.73 24.77 -1.47
N GLN A 38 15.44 24.84 -0.34
CA GLN A 38 15.67 23.67 0.50
C GLN A 38 14.39 23.11 1.13
N GLU A 39 13.48 23.97 1.59
CA GLU A 39 12.23 23.52 2.20
C GLU A 39 11.31 22.84 1.18
N ARG A 40 11.19 23.41 -0.02
CA ARG A 40 10.45 22.78 -1.14
C ARG A 40 11.06 21.44 -1.52
N ALA A 41 12.38 21.37 -1.66
CA ALA A 41 13.08 20.12 -1.95
C ALA A 41 12.81 19.05 -0.89
N ARG A 42 12.76 19.42 0.41
CA ARG A 42 12.38 18.51 1.49
C ARG A 42 10.92 18.05 1.39
N GLY A 43 10.01 18.96 1.03
CA GLY A 43 8.59 18.66 0.81
C GLY A 43 8.39 17.60 -0.28
N GLY A 44 9.00 17.79 -1.46
CA GLY A 44 8.97 16.81 -2.54
C GLY A 44 9.58 15.46 -2.13
N HIS A 45 10.74 15.47 -1.48
CA HIS A 45 11.37 14.24 -0.99
C HIS A 45 10.50 13.47 0.02
N ASN A 46 9.74 14.18 0.85
CA ASN A 46 8.80 13.56 1.79
C ASN A 46 7.62 12.92 1.05
N ARG A 47 7.13 13.52 -0.04
CA ARG A 47 6.06 12.93 -0.88
C ARG A 47 6.55 11.65 -1.56
N ASP A 48 7.71 11.68 -2.21
CA ASP A 48 8.28 10.48 -2.84
C ASP A 48 8.47 9.34 -1.84
N ARG A 49 8.99 9.65 -0.65
CA ARG A 49 9.16 8.65 0.41
C ARG A 49 7.81 8.07 0.86
N SER A 50 6.78 8.89 1.00
CA SER A 50 5.44 8.43 1.35
C SER A 50 4.85 7.51 0.28
N ALA A 51 5.05 7.83 -1.00
CA ALA A 51 4.65 6.97 -2.11
C ALA A 51 5.33 5.58 -2.03
N LEU A 52 6.63 5.54 -1.78
CA LEU A 52 7.37 4.27 -1.64
C LEU A 52 6.92 3.46 -0.41
N VAL A 53 6.67 4.11 0.72
CA VAL A 53 6.15 3.44 1.94
C VAL A 53 4.74 2.87 1.70
N LEU A 54 3.90 3.58 0.95
CA LEU A 54 2.58 3.10 0.54
C LEU A 54 2.70 1.87 -0.37
N LEU A 55 3.54 1.93 -1.41
CA LEU A 55 3.76 0.80 -2.31
C LEU A 55 4.26 -0.44 -1.56
N ASP A 56 5.23 -0.26 -0.66
CA ASP A 56 5.73 -1.31 0.23
C ASP A 56 4.61 -1.95 1.08
N ARG A 57 3.66 -1.13 1.55
CA ARG A 57 2.52 -1.62 2.33
C ARG A 57 1.59 -2.45 1.45
N ILE A 58 1.16 -1.92 0.32
CA ILE A 58 0.22 -2.59 -0.60
C ILE A 58 0.84 -3.89 -1.11
N GLU A 59 2.12 -3.87 -1.50
CA GLU A 59 2.87 -5.04 -1.96
C GLU A 59 2.83 -6.17 -0.93
N ARG A 60 3.13 -5.88 0.35
CA ARG A 60 3.08 -6.91 1.41
C ARG A 60 1.69 -7.51 1.61
N GLU A 61 0.63 -6.71 1.51
CA GLU A 61 -0.73 -7.22 1.65
C GLU A 61 -1.12 -8.09 0.45
N LEU A 62 -0.74 -7.68 -0.76
CA LEU A 62 -0.95 -8.42 -2.00
C LEU A 62 -0.14 -9.72 -2.06
N GLU A 63 1.12 -9.73 -1.62
CA GLU A 63 1.94 -10.95 -1.56
C GLU A 63 1.31 -12.02 -0.65
N GLY A 64 0.62 -11.59 0.42
CA GLY A 64 -0.15 -12.45 1.31
C GLY A 64 -1.57 -12.73 0.85
N SER A 65 -1.93 -12.34 -0.37
CA SER A 65 -3.28 -12.56 -0.88
C SER A 65 -3.57 -14.05 -1.01
N MET A 66 -4.78 -14.45 -0.62
CA MET A 66 -5.23 -15.83 -0.72
C MET A 66 -6.61 -15.90 -1.36
N LEU A 67 -6.83 -17.02 -2.05
CA LEU A 67 -8.12 -17.39 -2.61
C LEU A 67 -8.34 -18.87 -2.31
N VAL A 68 -9.56 -19.22 -1.94
CA VAL A 68 -9.97 -20.62 -1.78
C VAL A 68 -10.74 -20.99 -3.03
N VAL A 69 -10.45 -22.15 -3.60
CA VAL A 69 -11.21 -22.70 -4.71
C VAL A 69 -12.48 -23.29 -4.14
N ARG A 70 -13.62 -22.85 -4.67
CA ARG A 70 -14.93 -23.39 -4.34
C ARG A 70 -15.04 -24.86 -4.73
N SER A 71 -15.79 -25.65 -3.97
CA SER A 71 -16.20 -26.99 -4.45
C SER A 71 -17.39 -26.87 -5.41
N GLU A 72 -17.54 -27.83 -6.32
CA GLU A 72 -18.67 -27.86 -7.28
C GLU A 72 -20.04 -27.95 -6.59
N ARG A 73 -20.07 -28.38 -5.32
CA ARG A 73 -21.30 -28.54 -4.52
C ARG A 73 -21.67 -27.27 -3.75
N GLU A 74 -20.80 -26.27 -3.70
CA GLU A 74 -20.95 -25.07 -2.89
C GLU A 74 -21.62 -23.91 -3.67
N ASP A 75 -22.62 -23.27 -3.05
CA ASP A 75 -23.40 -22.19 -3.66
C ASP A 75 -22.51 -20.98 -4.04
N ARG A 76 -22.76 -20.39 -5.22
CA ARG A 76 -22.02 -19.20 -5.73
C ARG A 76 -22.11 -18.00 -4.81
N LEU A 77 -23.25 -17.84 -4.15
CA LEU A 77 -23.51 -16.72 -3.25
C LEU A 77 -22.93 -16.93 -1.83
N GLY A 78 -22.58 -18.16 -1.47
CA GLY A 78 -22.03 -18.50 -0.14
C GLY A 78 -20.51 -18.51 -0.06
N HIS A 79 -19.80 -18.20 -1.15
CA HIS A 79 -18.34 -18.27 -1.20
C HIS A 79 -17.73 -16.87 -1.03
N PRO A 80 -17.19 -16.52 0.15
CA PRO A 80 -16.72 -15.17 0.44
C PRO A 80 -15.33 -14.87 -0.14
N TYR A 81 -14.62 -15.90 -0.63
CA TYR A 81 -13.26 -15.70 -1.12
C TYR A 81 -13.24 -15.06 -2.51
N VAL A 82 -12.79 -13.81 -2.57
CA VAL A 82 -12.77 -13.00 -3.79
C VAL A 82 -11.48 -12.21 -3.93
N PHE A 83 -11.13 -11.96 -5.20
CA PHE A 83 -10.15 -10.97 -5.61
C PHE A 83 -10.78 -10.13 -6.74
N ILE A 84 -11.03 -8.86 -6.44
CA ILE A 84 -11.73 -7.92 -7.31
C ILE A 84 -10.86 -6.69 -7.50
N GLY A 85 -10.55 -6.36 -8.74
CA GLY A 85 -9.89 -5.14 -9.17
C GLY A 85 -10.78 -4.38 -10.13
N GLU A 86 -11.14 -3.15 -9.78
CA GLU A 86 -11.97 -2.27 -10.59
C GLU A 86 -11.15 -1.09 -11.10
N ASP A 87 -11.06 -0.99 -12.42
CA ASP A 87 -10.67 0.24 -13.11
C ASP A 87 -11.75 1.32 -12.90
N ARG A 88 -11.32 2.47 -12.38
CA ARG A 88 -12.17 3.63 -12.08
C ARG A 88 -11.42 4.91 -12.42
N VAL A 89 -12.17 5.93 -12.81
CA VAL A 89 -11.62 7.27 -13.10
C VAL A 89 -12.40 8.30 -12.30
N PHE A 90 -11.68 9.14 -11.55
CA PHE A 90 -12.24 10.29 -10.85
C PHE A 90 -11.57 11.56 -11.34
N GLY A 91 -12.36 12.56 -11.75
CA GLY A 91 -11.82 13.79 -12.34
C GLY A 91 -10.95 13.51 -13.56
N SER A 92 -9.66 13.82 -13.46
CA SER A 92 -8.66 13.66 -14.54
C SER A 92 -7.64 12.55 -14.30
N GLY A 93 -7.74 11.79 -13.21
CA GLY A 93 -6.74 10.77 -12.83
C GLY A 93 -7.35 9.39 -12.64
N ASP A 94 -6.52 8.36 -12.85
CA ASP A 94 -6.86 6.97 -12.57
C ASP A 94 -7.03 6.80 -11.05
N SER A 95 -8.09 6.11 -10.66
CA SER A 95 -8.65 6.18 -9.32
C SER A 95 -9.16 4.79 -8.90
N ASP A 96 -8.35 3.77 -9.18
CA ASP A 96 -8.75 2.37 -9.13
C ASP A 96 -9.15 1.92 -7.73
N ALA A 97 -9.84 0.80 -7.67
CA ALA A 97 -10.19 0.16 -6.42
C ALA A 97 -9.89 -1.33 -6.48
N ILE A 98 -9.50 -1.90 -5.34
CA ILE A 98 -9.20 -3.32 -5.23
C ILE A 98 -9.70 -3.86 -3.90
N ARG A 99 -10.24 -5.07 -3.94
CA ARG A 99 -10.66 -5.84 -2.78
C ARG A 99 -10.12 -7.25 -2.90
N PHE A 100 -9.49 -7.72 -1.84
CA PHE A 100 -8.93 -9.05 -1.81
C PHE A 100 -8.83 -9.55 -0.38
N ILE A 101 -8.57 -10.83 -0.23
CA ILE A 101 -8.34 -11.45 1.06
C ILE A 101 -6.85 -11.64 1.26
N THR A 102 -6.37 -11.38 2.47
CA THR A 102 -4.97 -11.52 2.85
C THR A 102 -4.80 -12.18 4.21
N LEU A 103 -3.73 -12.95 4.34
CA LEU A 103 -3.26 -13.54 5.61
C LEU A 103 -2.32 -12.60 6.38
N THR A 104 -1.85 -11.54 5.73
CA THR A 104 -0.88 -10.60 6.28
C THR A 104 -1.42 -9.18 6.18
N PRO A 105 -2.56 -8.86 6.83
CA PRO A 105 -3.10 -7.51 6.81
C PRO A 105 -2.07 -6.54 7.39
N ALA A 106 -1.88 -5.42 6.71
CA ALA A 106 -0.97 -4.39 7.17
C ALA A 106 -1.47 -3.78 8.46
N ARG A 107 -0.58 -3.75 9.47
CA ARG A 107 -0.88 -3.17 10.78
C ARG A 107 -1.32 -1.70 10.63
N PRO A 108 -2.50 -1.32 11.15
CA PRO A 108 -2.89 0.09 11.23
C PRO A 108 -1.99 0.85 12.22
N PRO A 109 -1.71 2.15 11.98
CA PRO A 109 -0.92 2.95 12.91
C PRO A 109 -1.56 2.98 14.30
N GLY A 110 -0.87 2.47 15.32
CA GLY A 110 -1.36 2.44 16.71
C GLY A 110 -2.45 1.40 17.00
N GLY A 111 -2.80 0.53 16.05
CA GLY A 111 -3.80 -0.53 16.24
C GLY A 111 -3.20 -1.89 16.62
N GLU A 112 -4.07 -2.79 17.08
CA GLU A 112 -3.72 -4.18 17.38
C GLU A 112 -3.45 -4.99 16.10
N ILE A 113 -2.70 -6.09 16.24
CA ILE A 113 -2.52 -7.02 15.12
C ILE A 113 -3.85 -7.76 14.95
N SER A 114 -4.50 -7.55 13.82
CA SER A 114 -5.54 -8.46 13.35
C SER A 114 -4.91 -9.82 13.07
N GLY A 115 -5.20 -10.81 13.92
CA GLY A 115 -4.88 -12.21 13.62
C GLY A 115 -5.87 -12.79 12.60
N GLY A 116 -5.39 -13.68 11.74
CA GLY A 116 -6.25 -14.45 10.83
C GLY A 116 -6.51 -13.81 9.46
N ILE A 117 -7.42 -14.43 8.72
CA ILE A 117 -7.81 -14.06 7.36
C ILE A 117 -8.67 -12.80 7.40
N ARG A 118 -8.31 -11.79 6.60
CA ARG A 118 -9.04 -10.51 6.52
C ARG A 118 -9.35 -10.13 5.09
N MET A 119 -10.49 -9.47 4.91
CA MET A 119 -10.82 -8.80 3.66
C MET A 119 -10.29 -7.37 3.73
N VAL A 120 -9.46 -7.00 2.75
CA VAL A 120 -8.87 -5.66 2.63
C VAL A 120 -9.40 -5.03 1.36
N SER A 121 -9.85 -3.79 1.48
CA SER A 121 -10.29 -2.96 0.37
C SER A 121 -9.47 -1.69 0.31
N TYR A 122 -9.01 -1.34 -0.88
CA TYR A 122 -8.43 -0.04 -1.21
C TYR A 122 -9.30 0.63 -2.27
N GLY A 123 -9.40 1.93 -2.16
CA GLY A 123 -10.00 2.78 -3.19
C GLY A 123 -9.90 4.23 -2.76
N VAL A 124 -10.41 5.13 -3.59
CA VAL A 124 -10.23 6.56 -3.38
C VAL A 124 -11.53 7.28 -3.08
N GLU A 125 -11.41 8.43 -2.43
CA GLU A 125 -12.45 9.44 -2.36
C GLU A 125 -11.90 10.81 -2.79
N PRO A 126 -12.76 11.74 -3.21
CA PRO A 126 -12.32 13.08 -3.59
C PRO A 126 -11.66 13.76 -2.39
N SER A 127 -10.45 14.29 -2.58
CA SER A 127 -9.76 15.03 -1.52
C SER A 127 -10.49 16.35 -1.24
N ALA A 128 -10.30 16.91 -0.05
CA ALA A 128 -10.76 18.26 0.27
C ALA A 128 -10.06 19.33 -0.59
N ASP A 129 -8.83 19.04 -1.02
CA ASP A 129 -8.04 19.85 -1.94
C ASP A 129 -8.10 19.25 -3.37
N GLU A 130 -6.98 19.26 -4.10
CA GLU A 130 -6.89 18.66 -5.43
C GLU A 130 -6.54 17.16 -5.36
N GLY A 131 -7.13 16.37 -6.25
CA GLY A 131 -6.90 14.93 -6.35
C GLY A 131 -7.82 14.10 -5.48
N PHE A 132 -7.29 12.98 -4.98
CA PHE A 132 -8.04 11.99 -4.22
C PHE A 132 -7.26 11.56 -2.99
N ASP A 133 -7.99 11.22 -1.93
CA ASP A 133 -7.40 10.57 -0.77
C ASP A 133 -7.59 9.05 -0.94
N LEU A 134 -6.52 8.28 -0.70
CA LEU A 134 -6.60 6.82 -0.74
C LEU A 134 -7.01 6.32 0.62
N LEU A 135 -8.05 5.49 0.60
CA LEU A 135 -8.60 4.85 1.77
C LEU A 135 -8.26 3.37 1.77
N ARG A 136 -8.18 2.81 2.97
CA ARG A 136 -8.06 1.39 3.23
C ARG A 136 -9.11 0.97 4.26
N GLN A 137 -9.91 -0.01 3.93
CA GLN A 137 -10.84 -0.67 4.85
C GLN A 137 -10.38 -2.11 5.09
N GLU A 138 -10.52 -2.57 6.33
CA GLU A 138 -10.17 -3.93 6.72
C GLU A 138 -11.30 -4.54 7.53
N GLU A 139 -11.83 -5.65 7.04
CA GLU A 139 -13.04 -6.29 7.55
C GLU A 139 -12.75 -7.76 7.89
N PRO A 140 -13.50 -8.35 8.84
CA PRO A 140 -13.55 -9.81 8.93
C PRO A 140 -14.08 -10.39 7.61
N LEU A 141 -13.79 -11.66 7.36
CA LEU A 141 -14.34 -12.34 6.19
C LEU A 141 -15.88 -12.39 6.32
N PRO A 142 -16.65 -11.95 5.31
CA PRO A 142 -18.11 -12.02 5.36
C PRO A 142 -18.62 -13.46 5.26
N ASP A 143 -19.87 -13.69 5.65
CA ASP A 143 -20.51 -15.02 5.59
C ASP A 143 -20.84 -15.47 4.15
N GLY A 144 -20.76 -14.57 3.16
CA GLY A 144 -21.10 -14.84 1.77
C GLY A 144 -20.38 -13.92 0.79
N LEU A 145 -20.75 -14.04 -0.47
CA LEU A 145 -20.13 -13.29 -1.56
C LEU A 145 -20.40 -11.79 -1.45
N GLU A 146 -19.35 -10.99 -1.31
CA GLU A 146 -19.44 -9.53 -1.33
C GLU A 146 -18.47 -8.89 -2.32
N LYS A 147 -18.98 -8.58 -3.52
CA LYS A 147 -18.19 -7.96 -4.60
C LYS A 147 -17.97 -6.46 -4.43
N ARG A 148 -18.95 -5.75 -3.86
CA ARG A 148 -19.02 -4.29 -3.91
C ARG A 148 -18.01 -3.66 -2.95
N ILE A 149 -17.05 -2.93 -3.49
CA ILE A 149 -16.07 -2.18 -2.70
C ILE A 149 -16.77 -0.99 -2.02
N LEU A 150 -16.99 -1.13 -0.71
CA LEU A 150 -17.51 -0.10 0.20
C LEU A 150 -16.37 0.41 1.09
N LEU A 151 -16.36 1.71 1.35
CA LEU A 151 -15.31 2.41 2.11
C LEU A 151 -15.90 3.26 3.26
N ASP A 152 -17.05 2.84 3.80
CA ASP A 152 -17.86 3.63 4.74
C ASP A 152 -17.15 3.86 6.10
N ASP A 153 -16.35 2.90 6.56
CA ASP A 153 -15.55 2.97 7.81
C ASP A 153 -14.03 2.91 7.50
N ALA A 154 -13.64 3.37 6.31
CA ALA A 154 -12.28 3.26 5.84
C ALA A 154 -11.34 4.28 6.49
N GLN A 155 -10.08 3.90 6.65
CA GLN A 155 -9.00 4.77 7.07
C GLN A 155 -8.38 5.47 5.86
N VAL A 156 -8.19 6.79 5.93
CA VAL A 156 -7.29 7.50 5.02
C VAL A 156 -5.84 7.06 5.27
N VAL A 157 -5.20 6.49 4.24
CA VAL A 157 -3.80 6.01 4.32
C VAL A 157 -2.82 6.98 3.67
N ILE A 158 -3.26 7.73 2.67
CA ILE A 158 -2.49 8.83 2.07
C ILE A 158 -3.44 9.86 1.47
N GLU A 159 -3.08 11.13 1.59
CA GLU A 159 -3.88 12.25 1.10
C GLU A 159 -3.27 12.84 -0.18
N GLN A 160 -4.10 13.50 -0.98
CA GLN A 160 -3.70 14.27 -2.17
C GLN A 160 -2.89 13.45 -3.18
N MET A 161 -3.46 12.33 -3.62
CA MET A 161 -2.98 11.54 -4.74
C MET A 161 -3.41 12.16 -6.07
N ALA A 162 -2.49 12.17 -7.03
CA ALA A 162 -2.77 12.52 -8.42
C ALA A 162 -3.27 11.30 -9.22
N SER A 163 -2.74 10.10 -8.93
CA SER A 163 -3.20 8.87 -9.56
C SER A 163 -2.93 7.63 -8.70
N PHE A 164 -3.85 6.66 -8.79
CA PHE A 164 -3.74 5.33 -8.24
C PHE A 164 -4.24 4.33 -9.28
N ARG A 165 -3.30 3.61 -9.92
CA ARG A 165 -3.57 2.68 -11.02
C ARG A 165 -3.10 1.28 -10.70
N LEU A 166 -3.90 0.29 -11.09
CA LEU A 166 -3.67 -1.12 -10.89
C LEU A 166 -3.73 -1.87 -12.23
N ARG A 167 -2.77 -2.76 -12.46
CA ARG A 167 -2.85 -3.75 -13.55
C ARG A 167 -2.60 -5.14 -13.01
N TYR A 168 -3.21 -6.12 -13.64
CA TYR A 168 -3.23 -7.51 -13.19
C TYR A 168 -2.65 -8.40 -14.28
N GLN A 169 -1.65 -9.21 -13.94
CA GLN A 169 -1.06 -10.16 -14.87
C GLN A 169 -1.83 -11.47 -14.84
N ASP A 170 -2.36 -11.86 -15.99
CA ASP A 170 -2.96 -13.17 -16.19
C ASP A 170 -1.87 -14.25 -16.17
N GLY A 171 -2.05 -15.29 -15.34
CA GLY A 171 -1.04 -16.33 -15.15
C GLY A 171 -0.96 -17.37 -16.27
N GLU A 172 -1.99 -17.47 -17.12
CA GLU A 172 -2.04 -18.42 -18.24
C GLU A 172 -1.43 -17.80 -19.51
N THR A 173 -1.79 -16.56 -19.79
CA THR A 173 -1.40 -15.83 -21.00
C THR A 173 -0.19 -14.93 -20.80
N GLY A 174 0.05 -14.48 -19.56
CA GLY A 174 1.07 -13.48 -19.22
C GLY A 174 0.70 -12.04 -19.56
N GLU A 175 -0.52 -11.80 -20.06
CA GLU A 175 -1.01 -10.48 -20.45
C GLU A 175 -1.38 -9.64 -19.23
N TRP A 176 -1.20 -8.32 -19.35
CA TRP A 176 -1.62 -7.36 -18.33
C TRP A 176 -3.00 -6.79 -18.67
N VAL A 177 -3.92 -6.88 -17.73
CA VAL A 177 -5.29 -6.37 -17.84
C VAL A 177 -5.56 -5.32 -16.76
N GLU A 178 -6.51 -4.42 -17.00
CA GLU A 178 -6.85 -3.30 -16.09
C GLU A 178 -7.93 -3.69 -15.06
N ARG A 179 -8.59 -4.83 -15.26
CA ARG A 179 -9.67 -5.33 -14.38
C ARG A 179 -9.44 -6.80 -14.04
N TRP A 180 -9.80 -7.17 -12.82
CA TRP A 180 -9.83 -8.58 -12.40
C TRP A 180 -11.11 -8.85 -11.60
N ASP A 181 -11.82 -9.92 -11.88
CA ASP A 181 -12.93 -10.40 -11.03
C ASP A 181 -12.84 -11.92 -10.93
N SER A 182 -12.37 -12.44 -9.79
CA SER A 182 -12.20 -13.88 -9.57
C SER A 182 -13.50 -14.67 -9.49
N THR A 183 -14.65 -14.01 -9.66
CA THR A 183 -15.98 -14.63 -9.61
C THR A 183 -16.67 -14.63 -10.98
N ASP A 184 -16.08 -13.92 -11.95
CA ASP A 184 -16.46 -13.97 -13.35
C ASP A 184 -16.04 -15.31 -13.96
N LEU A 185 -16.82 -15.81 -14.93
CA LEU A 185 -16.65 -17.16 -15.46
C LEU A 185 -15.28 -17.44 -16.09
N SER A 186 -14.64 -16.42 -16.68
CA SER A 186 -13.34 -16.55 -17.33
C SER A 186 -12.16 -16.60 -16.36
N LEU A 187 -12.31 -15.98 -15.18
CA LEU A 187 -11.26 -15.86 -14.15
C LEU A 187 -11.69 -16.54 -12.85
N LEU A 188 -12.66 -17.45 -12.94
CA LEU A 188 -13.32 -18.04 -11.79
C LEU A 188 -12.30 -18.78 -10.92
N ASP A 189 -12.23 -18.38 -9.65
CA ASP A 189 -11.32 -18.92 -8.64
C ASP A 189 -9.82 -18.79 -9.01
N GLN A 190 -9.49 -17.77 -9.81
CA GLN A 190 -8.11 -17.45 -10.19
C GLN A 190 -7.63 -16.17 -9.52
N LEU A 191 -6.37 -16.20 -9.08
CA LEU A 191 -5.62 -15.01 -8.68
C LEU A 191 -4.74 -14.55 -9.85
N PRO A 192 -4.52 -13.23 -9.99
CA PRO A 192 -3.52 -12.76 -10.92
C PRO A 192 -2.14 -13.23 -10.48
N GLN A 193 -1.25 -13.51 -11.43
CA GLN A 193 0.13 -13.92 -11.13
C GLN A 193 0.92 -12.77 -10.48
N ALA A 194 0.62 -11.54 -10.89
CA ALA A 194 1.22 -10.33 -10.34
C ALA A 194 0.24 -9.16 -10.44
N VAL A 195 0.42 -8.19 -9.56
CA VAL A 195 -0.30 -6.93 -9.58
C VAL A 195 0.72 -5.82 -9.67
N GLU A 196 0.58 -4.97 -10.68
CA GLU A 196 1.37 -3.76 -10.82
C GLU A 196 0.58 -2.61 -10.19
N VAL A 197 1.18 -1.98 -9.19
CA VAL A 197 0.64 -0.83 -8.49
C VAL A 197 1.44 0.38 -8.88
N THR A 198 0.75 1.37 -9.44
CA THR A 198 1.34 2.65 -9.86
C THR A 198 0.69 3.77 -9.09
N VAL A 199 1.49 4.63 -8.45
CA VAL A 199 1.01 5.73 -7.62
C VAL A 199 1.72 7.03 -7.98
N GLN A 200 0.99 8.12 -7.92
CA GLN A 200 1.53 9.46 -8.06
C GLN A 200 0.89 10.38 -7.03
N LEU A 201 1.70 11.13 -6.29
CA LEU A 201 1.21 12.09 -5.31
C LEU A 201 1.37 13.50 -5.86
N TYR A 202 0.46 14.39 -5.49
CA TYR A 202 0.68 15.81 -5.72
C TYR A 202 1.86 16.32 -4.88
N GLN A 203 2.62 17.23 -5.47
CA GLN A 203 3.66 18.01 -4.83
C GLN A 203 3.41 19.50 -5.11
N THR A 204 4.03 20.36 -4.31
CA THR A 204 3.90 21.81 -4.48
C THR A 204 5.07 22.34 -5.31
N ASN A 205 4.76 23.08 -6.38
CA ASN A 205 5.75 23.67 -7.28
C ASN A 205 6.31 25.02 -6.74
N GLU A 206 7.11 25.73 -7.56
CA GLU A 206 7.72 27.01 -7.18
C GLU A 206 6.68 28.12 -6.91
N ASP A 207 5.53 28.06 -7.59
CA ASP A 207 4.44 29.03 -7.52
C ASP A 207 3.39 28.68 -6.44
N GLU A 208 3.70 27.73 -5.56
CA GLU A 208 2.80 27.19 -4.52
C GLU A 208 1.56 26.47 -5.06
N GLU A 209 1.57 26.08 -6.34
CA GLU A 209 0.50 25.31 -6.97
C GLU A 209 0.78 23.81 -6.84
N LEU A 210 -0.30 23.03 -6.74
CA LEU A 210 -0.21 21.57 -6.76
C LEU A 210 0.06 21.10 -8.20
N GLU A 211 1.06 20.24 -8.34
CA GLU A 211 1.35 19.54 -9.60
C GLU A 211 1.57 18.05 -9.33
N PRO A 212 1.25 17.16 -10.28
CA PRO A 212 1.57 15.75 -10.14
C PRO A 212 3.10 15.55 -9.99
N GLY A 213 3.51 14.89 -8.91
CA GLY A 213 4.92 14.59 -8.63
C GLY A 213 5.46 13.41 -9.45
N GLN A 214 6.51 12.76 -8.95
CA GLN A 214 7.05 11.57 -9.61
C GLN A 214 6.09 10.39 -9.52
N GLU A 215 5.91 9.67 -10.64
CA GLU A 215 5.21 8.39 -10.67
C GLU A 215 6.13 7.28 -10.09
N HIS A 216 5.61 6.52 -9.14
CA HIS A 216 6.29 5.38 -8.52
C HIS A 216 5.51 4.11 -8.82
N GLN A 217 6.22 3.03 -9.13
CA GLN A 217 5.63 1.77 -9.56
C GLN A 217 6.26 0.58 -8.83
N ARG A 218 5.43 -0.40 -8.46
CA ARG A 218 5.86 -1.67 -7.85
C ARG A 218 5.06 -2.83 -8.44
N VAL A 219 5.71 -3.96 -8.68
CA VAL A 219 5.05 -5.21 -9.08
C VAL A 219 5.08 -6.18 -7.91
N ALA A 220 3.90 -6.50 -7.38
CA ALA A 220 3.70 -7.48 -6.32
C ALA A 220 3.38 -8.84 -6.94
N HIS A 221 4.17 -9.88 -6.64
CA HIS A 221 3.91 -11.23 -7.14
C HIS A 221 3.09 -12.02 -6.12
N LEU A 222 1.93 -12.55 -6.54
CA LEU A 222 1.06 -13.34 -5.67
C LEU A 222 1.62 -14.76 -5.61
N ARG A 223 2.25 -15.10 -4.48
CA ARG A 223 3.00 -16.36 -4.33
C ARG A 223 2.12 -17.52 -3.90
N ILE A 224 1.01 -17.21 -3.25
CA ILE A 224 0.08 -18.19 -2.72
C ILE A 224 -0.84 -18.62 -3.85
N ARG A 225 -0.72 -19.87 -4.28
CA ARG A 225 -1.66 -20.44 -5.26
C ARG A 225 -3.04 -20.61 -4.60
N PRO A 226 -4.14 -20.46 -5.36
CA PRO A 226 -5.46 -20.77 -4.85
C PRO A 226 -5.49 -22.15 -4.19
N PHE A 227 -6.03 -22.23 -2.97
CA PHE A 227 -6.07 -23.46 -2.20
C PHE A 227 -7.35 -24.22 -2.46
N ASP A 228 -7.25 -25.52 -2.72
CA ASP A 228 -8.41 -26.41 -2.79
C ASP A 228 -8.86 -26.80 -1.38
N ARG A 229 -10.10 -26.44 -1.01
CA ARG A 229 -10.65 -26.70 0.32
C ARG A 229 -10.81 -28.19 0.62
N GLU A 230 -11.11 -29.02 -0.39
CA GLU A 230 -11.32 -30.46 -0.17
C GLU A 230 -10.02 -31.15 0.25
N GLN A 231 -8.88 -30.75 -0.34
CA GLN A 231 -7.55 -31.26 0.04
C GLN A 231 -7.15 -30.86 1.47
N LEU A 232 -7.57 -29.67 1.92
CA LEU A 232 -7.26 -29.15 3.26
C LEU A 232 -8.04 -29.88 4.36
N LEU A 233 -9.31 -30.21 4.08
CA LEU A 233 -10.13 -31.01 4.99
C LEU A 233 -9.68 -32.47 5.06
N ALA A 234 -9.27 -33.05 3.92
CA ALA A 234 -8.72 -34.41 3.88
C ALA A 234 -7.41 -34.54 4.68
N GLY A 235 -6.45 -33.63 4.47
CA GLY A 235 -5.19 -33.66 5.23
C GLY A 235 -5.36 -33.38 6.73
N ARG A 236 -6.40 -32.62 7.12
CA ARG A 236 -6.74 -32.44 8.54
C ARG A 236 -7.36 -33.70 9.16
N GLN A 237 -8.13 -34.46 8.39
CA GLN A 237 -8.66 -35.74 8.86
C GLN A 237 -7.55 -36.78 9.02
N GLU A 238 -6.65 -36.90 8.04
CA GLU A 238 -5.49 -37.80 8.13
C GLU A 238 -4.60 -37.47 9.34
N ALA A 239 -4.32 -36.19 9.61
CA ALA A 239 -3.53 -35.79 10.77
C ALA A 239 -4.22 -36.08 12.13
N LEU A 240 -5.55 -36.06 12.18
CA LEU A 240 -6.30 -36.41 13.39
C LEU A 240 -6.38 -37.94 13.56
N GLU A 241 -6.42 -38.70 12.46
CA GLU A 241 -6.36 -40.16 12.49
C GLU A 241 -4.97 -40.66 12.91
N GLU A 242 -3.88 -40.01 12.45
CA GLU A 242 -2.51 -40.31 12.92
C GLU A 242 -2.31 -39.97 14.41
N GLU A 243 -2.88 -38.87 14.92
CA GLU A 243 -2.84 -38.54 16.37
C GLU A 243 -3.66 -39.54 17.22
N GLU A 244 -4.79 -40.06 16.72
CA GLU A 244 -5.59 -41.08 17.42
C GLU A 244 -4.95 -42.48 17.39
N ASP A 245 -4.21 -42.82 16.33
CA ASP A 245 -3.46 -44.07 16.23
C ASP A 245 -2.22 -44.06 17.16
N ASP A 246 -1.49 -42.95 17.25
CA ASP A 246 -0.35 -42.78 18.17
C ASP A 246 -0.80 -42.84 19.66
N GLU A 247 -1.97 -42.30 20.02
CA GLU A 247 -2.51 -42.41 21.39
C GLU A 247 -2.96 -43.85 21.75
N ASN A 248 -3.47 -44.63 20.79
CA ASN A 248 -3.85 -46.03 21.05
C ASN A 248 -2.62 -46.96 21.16
N ASP A 249 -1.55 -46.70 20.42
CA ASP A 249 -0.30 -47.47 20.51
C ASP A 249 0.42 -47.23 21.86
N GLU A 250 0.28 -46.05 22.47
CA GLU A 250 0.80 -45.77 23.83
C GLU A 250 -0.02 -46.47 24.94
N ASP A 251 -1.34 -46.62 24.77
CA ASP A 251 -2.21 -47.31 25.73
C ASP A 251 -2.07 -48.85 25.67
N GLU A 252 -1.65 -49.44 24.53
CA GLU A 252 -1.37 -50.88 24.42
C GLU A 252 0.01 -51.28 25.00
N GLU A 253 0.99 -50.37 25.07
CA GLU A 253 2.30 -50.66 25.69
C GLU A 253 2.27 -50.66 27.23
N ASP A 254 1.32 -49.95 27.86
CA ASP A 254 1.19 -49.88 29.32
C ASP A 254 0.46 -51.09 29.95
N ASP A 255 -0.31 -51.87 29.15
CA ASP A 255 -1.02 -53.07 29.60
C ASP A 255 -0.17 -54.37 29.57
N GLU A 256 1.02 -54.36 28.95
CA GLU A 256 1.94 -55.52 28.92
C GLU A 256 2.97 -55.57 30.07
N LEU A 257 2.97 -54.61 31.01
CA LEU A 257 3.99 -54.50 32.07
C LEU A 257 3.59 -55.03 33.46
N ASP A 258 2.44 -55.70 33.61
CA ASP A 258 1.96 -56.17 34.94
C ASP A 258 1.95 -57.71 35.14
N ASP A 259 2.57 -58.48 34.24
CA ASP A 259 2.56 -59.96 34.28
C ASP A 259 3.96 -60.61 34.45
N GLU A 260 4.88 -60.03 35.23
CA GLU A 260 6.05 -60.76 35.77
C GLU A 260 6.40 -60.34 37.21
N GLU A 261 5.80 -61.01 38.22
CA GLU A 261 6.48 -61.59 39.41
C GLU A 261 5.55 -62.40 40.34
#